data_AF-A0A1K2E2N4-F1
#
_entry.id   AF-A0A1K2E2N4-F1
#
_cell.length_a   1.000
_cell.length_b   1.000
_cell.length_c   1.000
_cell.angle_alpha   90.00
_cell.angle_beta   90.00
_cell.angle_gamma   90.00
#
_symmetry.space_group_name_H-M   'P 1'
#
loop_
_entity.id
_entity.type
_entity.pdbx_description
1 polymer ?
#
loop_
_entity_poly.entity_id
_entity_poly.type
_entity_poly.pdbx_seq_one_letter_code
_entity_poly.pdbx_strand_id
1 'polypeptide(L)'
;MAGRSTFELDVRGQLGVREQLALLSLPPKLRRRLLNQVTKRVRTMSRKRVRDQQNLDGSPFAPRKGDGKGKKKMEAGLAKLMVVTRLSADEAELGWKNALTRWVATQQHNGVSERRTAAQMRRWNKTAPGLAASEKQAKRLRRLGFRVRQAGKKTLSRPSVAWIQEHVNYAQAGLLIRILDDERNESSGAQSWEITLPKRQFIGANTQRDTSLLVNQVLQQILISPR
;
A
#
# COMPACT_ATOMS: atom_id res chain seq x y z
N MET A 1 5.24 -6.00 -17.62
CA MET A 1 5.23 -4.58 -18.02
C MET A 1 4.75 -3.75 -16.84
N ALA A 2 5.65 -3.31 -15.96
CA ALA A 2 5.28 -2.48 -14.80
C ALA A 2 5.06 -1.04 -15.29
N GLY A 3 3.83 -0.54 -15.21
CA GLY A 3 3.50 0.84 -15.54
C GLY A 3 4.40 1.78 -14.75
N ARG A 4 5.25 2.54 -15.46
CA ARG A 4 5.99 3.64 -14.87
C ARG A 4 4.96 4.57 -14.25
N SER A 5 5.00 4.75 -12.92
CA SER A 5 4.22 5.78 -12.23
C SER A 5 4.87 7.14 -12.51
N THR A 6 4.89 7.54 -13.78
CA THR A 6 5.33 8.86 -14.22
C THR A 6 4.07 9.70 -14.32
N PHE A 7 3.93 10.68 -13.42
CA PHE A 7 3.01 11.77 -13.67
C PHE A 7 3.64 12.61 -14.78
N GLU A 8 3.13 12.46 -15.99
CA GLU A 8 3.52 13.23 -17.17
C GLU A 8 2.59 14.44 -17.24
N LEU A 9 3.15 15.64 -17.07
CA LEU A 9 2.41 16.89 -17.16
C LEU A 9 2.77 17.51 -18.50
N ASP A 10 1.89 17.36 -19.49
CA ASP A 10 2.00 18.12 -20.73
C ASP A 10 1.41 19.52 -20.53
N VAL A 11 2.27 20.52 -20.63
CA VAL A 11 1.92 21.93 -20.45
C VAL A 11 1.29 22.50 -21.74
N ARG A 12 1.46 21.82 -22.89
CA ARG A 12 0.91 22.26 -24.18
C ARG A 12 -0.61 22.16 -24.16
N GLY A 13 -1.29 23.27 -24.39
CA GLY A 13 -2.76 23.37 -24.31
C GLY A 13 -3.33 23.69 -22.92
N GLN A 14 -2.49 23.79 -21.88
CA GLN A 14 -2.90 24.22 -20.54
C GLN A 14 -2.75 25.73 -20.30
N LEU A 15 -1.97 26.43 -21.12
CA LEU A 15 -1.63 27.83 -20.94
C LEU A 15 -2.29 28.70 -22.01
N GLY A 16 -2.55 29.97 -21.72
CA GLY A 16 -2.98 30.93 -22.75
C GLY A 16 -1.86 31.18 -23.77
N VAL A 17 -2.21 31.75 -24.93
CA VAL A 17 -1.25 31.96 -26.05
C VAL A 17 -0.03 32.77 -25.61
N ARG A 18 -0.23 33.77 -24.74
CA ARG A 18 0.86 34.61 -24.21
C ARG A 18 1.79 33.83 -23.29
N GLU A 19 1.25 32.98 -22.43
CA GLU A 19 2.01 32.15 -21.50
C GLU A 19 2.75 31.01 -22.22
N GLN A 20 2.19 30.48 -23.31
CA GLN A 20 2.88 29.53 -24.18
C GLN A 20 4.09 30.19 -24.86
N LEU A 21 3.93 31.40 -25.41
CA LEU A 21 5.04 32.16 -25.98
C LEU A 21 6.10 32.49 -24.93
N ALA A 22 5.68 32.92 -23.74
CA ALA A 22 6.60 33.18 -22.63
C ALA A 22 7.38 31.90 -22.26
N LEU A 23 6.71 30.75 -22.17
CA LEU A 23 7.33 29.46 -21.87
C LEU A 23 8.37 29.04 -22.93
N LEU A 24 8.07 29.26 -24.21
CA LEU A 24 8.99 29.01 -25.31
C LEU A 24 10.22 29.93 -25.26
N SER A 25 10.03 31.18 -24.85
CA SER A 25 11.11 32.17 -24.76
C SER A 25 11.97 32.03 -23.49
N LEU A 26 11.58 31.19 -22.52
CA LEU A 26 12.32 31.03 -21.27
C LEU A 26 13.70 30.37 -21.50
N PRO A 27 14.78 30.96 -20.98
CA PRO A 27 16.10 30.33 -20.93
C PRO A 27 16.06 28.97 -20.19
N PRO A 28 16.92 27.99 -20.56
CA PRO A 28 16.92 26.65 -19.95
C PRO A 28 17.02 26.65 -18.42
N LYS A 29 17.79 27.58 -17.84
CA LYS A 29 17.91 27.74 -16.38
C LYS A 29 16.57 28.08 -15.72
N LEU A 30 15.79 28.97 -16.34
CA LEU A 30 14.48 29.38 -15.82
C LEU A 30 13.42 28.31 -16.07
N ARG A 31 13.47 27.57 -17.19
CA ARG A 31 12.59 26.40 -17.42
C ARG A 31 12.82 25.32 -16.36
N ARG A 32 14.08 24.98 -16.09
CA ARG A 32 14.46 24.05 -15.01
C ARG A 32 13.92 24.52 -13.66
N ARG A 33 14.00 25.82 -13.36
CA ARG A 33 13.46 26.39 -12.12
C ARG A 33 11.93 26.28 -12.07
N LEU A 34 11.24 26.60 -13.17
CA LEU A 34 9.78 26.47 -13.30
C LEU A 34 9.34 25.05 -13.00
N LEU A 35 9.90 24.07 -13.71
CA LEU A 35 9.57 22.67 -13.52
C LEU A 35 9.83 22.24 -12.08
N ASN A 36 10.99 22.56 -11.50
CA ASN A 36 11.29 22.23 -10.11
C ASN A 36 10.26 22.81 -9.11
N GLN A 37 9.84 24.07 -9.29
CA GLN A 37 8.88 24.70 -8.39
C GLN A 37 7.47 24.13 -8.55
N VAL A 38 7.03 23.88 -9.79
CA VAL A 38 5.78 23.17 -10.08
C VAL A 38 5.79 21.79 -9.41
N THR A 39 6.83 20.99 -9.63
CA THR A 39 6.94 19.64 -9.05
C THR A 39 6.95 19.68 -7.51
N LYS A 40 7.65 20.65 -6.90
CA LYS A 40 7.63 20.87 -5.44
C LYS A 40 6.25 21.25 -4.92
N ARG A 41 5.49 22.05 -5.66
CA ARG A 41 4.12 22.44 -5.30
C ARG A 41 3.16 21.26 -5.41
N VAL A 42 3.26 20.46 -6.49
CA VAL A 42 2.52 19.19 -6.63
C VAL A 42 2.83 18.24 -5.47
N ARG A 43 4.11 18.14 -5.06
CA ARG A 43 4.50 17.35 -3.87
C ARG A 43 3.80 17.84 -2.60
N THR A 44 3.74 19.15 -2.38
CA THR A 44 3.06 19.74 -1.21
C THR A 44 1.55 19.46 -1.24
N MET A 45 0.90 19.62 -2.39
CA MET A 45 -0.52 19.30 -2.58
C MET A 45 -0.79 17.81 -2.34
N SER A 46 0.04 16.92 -2.90
CA SER A 46 -0.07 15.47 -2.72
C SER A 46 0.07 15.08 -1.25
N ARG A 47 1.03 15.66 -0.53
CA ARG A 47 1.19 15.45 0.92
C ARG A 47 0.00 15.96 1.73
N LYS A 48 -0.61 17.07 1.30
CA LYS A 48 -1.85 17.58 1.92
C LYS A 48 -2.99 16.59 1.74
N ARG A 49 -3.26 16.13 0.51
CA ARG A 49 -4.30 15.12 0.23
C ARG A 49 -4.13 13.84 1.06
N VAL A 50 -2.89 13.34 1.17
CA VAL A 50 -2.61 12.18 2.02
C VAL A 50 -2.85 12.49 3.50
N ARG A 51 -2.48 13.69 3.99
CA ARG A 51 -2.79 14.10 5.37
C ARG A 51 -4.31 14.20 5.59
N ASP A 52 -5.05 14.62 4.59
CA ASP A 52 -6.49 14.80 4.65
C ASP A 52 -7.25 13.51 4.30
N GLN A 53 -6.53 12.44 3.91
CA GLN A 53 -7.07 11.14 3.49
C GLN A 53 -8.04 11.26 2.32
N GLN A 54 -7.67 12.02 1.29
CA GLN A 54 -8.50 12.30 0.12
C GLN A 54 -7.82 11.88 -1.18
N ASN A 55 -8.63 11.38 -2.10
CA ASN A 55 -8.27 11.11 -3.47
C ASN A 55 -8.18 12.42 -4.29
N LEU A 56 -7.72 12.30 -5.54
CA LEU A 56 -7.64 13.41 -6.49
C LEU A 56 -9.01 14.04 -6.71
N ASP A 57 -10.03 13.21 -6.92
CA ASP A 57 -11.43 13.59 -7.13
C ASP A 57 -12.13 14.15 -5.87
N GLY A 58 -11.42 14.24 -4.75
CA GLY A 58 -11.95 14.71 -3.47
C GLY A 58 -12.65 13.64 -2.62
N SER A 59 -12.85 12.42 -3.15
CA SER A 59 -13.42 11.32 -2.38
C SER A 59 -12.49 10.88 -1.24
N PRO A 60 -13.02 10.42 -0.09
CA PRO A 60 -12.17 9.93 0.99
C PRO A 60 -11.45 8.63 0.59
N PHE A 61 -10.25 8.42 1.12
CA PHE A 61 -9.54 7.16 0.98
C PHE A 61 -10.33 6.00 1.57
N ALA A 62 -10.26 4.86 0.89
CA ALA A 62 -10.80 3.62 1.43
C ALA A 62 -10.17 3.31 2.79
N PRO A 63 -10.98 2.95 3.81
CA PRO A 63 -10.50 2.73 5.17
C PRO A 63 -9.53 1.55 5.24
N ARG A 64 -8.66 1.58 6.25
CA ARG A 64 -7.73 0.47 6.53
C ARG A 64 -8.50 -0.71 7.13
N LYS A 65 -8.27 -1.94 6.65
CA LYS A 65 -8.83 -3.17 7.24
C LYS A 65 -8.41 -3.34 8.72
N GLY A 66 -9.26 -3.99 9.53
CA GLY A 66 -9.07 -4.28 10.97
C GLY A 66 -9.70 -3.25 11.93
N ASP A 67 -9.69 -3.49 13.24
CA ASP A 67 -10.44 -2.65 14.23
C ASP A 67 -9.55 -2.05 15.34
N GLY A 68 -8.22 -2.06 15.15
CA GLY A 68 -7.29 -1.59 16.20
C GLY A 68 -7.40 -0.09 16.50
N LYS A 69 -7.44 0.27 17.80
CA LYS A 69 -7.29 1.66 18.27
C LYS A 69 -5.91 2.23 17.84
N GLY A 70 -5.87 3.50 17.43
CA GLY A 70 -4.60 4.21 17.13
C GLY A 70 -4.05 4.07 15.71
N LYS A 71 -4.88 3.76 14.71
CA LYS A 71 -4.43 3.67 13.31
C LYS A 71 -3.88 5.01 12.83
N LYS A 72 -2.59 5.01 12.46
CA LYS A 72 -2.00 6.12 11.71
C LYS A 72 -2.72 6.27 10.36
N LYS A 73 -2.90 7.53 9.94
CA LYS A 73 -3.42 7.91 8.62
C LYS A 73 -2.70 7.14 7.51
N MET A 74 -3.45 6.62 6.53
CA MET A 74 -2.93 5.81 5.44
C MET A 74 -1.91 6.61 4.63
N GLU A 75 -0.81 5.97 4.23
CA GLU A 75 0.24 6.55 3.37
C GLU A 75 0.95 7.81 3.90
N ALA A 76 0.65 8.27 5.11
CA ALA A 76 1.27 9.46 5.69
C ALA A 76 2.81 9.36 5.76
N GLY A 77 3.35 8.16 6.00
CA GLY A 77 4.79 7.90 5.93
C GLY A 77 5.32 7.89 4.49
N LEU A 78 4.57 7.30 3.56
CA LEU A 78 4.95 7.17 2.16
C LEU A 78 5.02 8.53 1.46
N ALA A 79 4.10 9.44 1.77
CA ALA A 79 4.07 10.80 1.23
C ALA A 79 5.28 11.65 1.67
N LYS A 80 5.86 11.38 2.84
CA LYS A 80 7.08 12.05 3.31
C LYS A 80 8.29 11.69 2.45
N LEU A 81 8.31 10.50 1.87
CA LEU A 81 9.42 9.97 1.06
C LEU A 81 9.40 10.44 -0.40
N MET A 82 8.41 11.27 -0.78
CA MET A 82 8.33 11.85 -2.12
C MET A 82 9.45 12.86 -2.38
N VAL A 83 10.14 12.71 -3.51
CA VAL A 83 11.27 13.54 -3.94
C VAL A 83 11.19 13.81 -5.44
N VAL A 84 11.84 14.89 -5.90
CA VAL A 84 12.06 15.12 -7.33
C VAL A 84 13.17 14.15 -7.75
N THR A 85 12.85 13.15 -8.57
CA THR A 85 13.79 12.09 -8.97
C THR A 85 14.56 12.45 -10.21
N ARG A 86 13.95 13.23 -11.11
CA ARG A 86 14.55 13.70 -12.35
C ARG A 86 14.20 15.17 -12.55
N LEU A 87 15.16 15.95 -13.02
CA LEU A 87 14.99 17.37 -13.29
C LEU A 87 15.94 17.77 -14.42
N SER A 88 15.39 18.32 -15.49
CA SER A 88 16.10 18.96 -16.62
C SER A 88 15.42 20.29 -16.96
N ALA A 89 15.82 20.92 -18.06
CA ALA A 89 15.13 22.11 -18.58
C ALA A 89 13.79 21.78 -19.25
N ASP A 90 13.54 20.51 -19.55
CA ASP A 90 12.43 20.06 -20.40
C ASP A 90 11.50 19.06 -19.67
N GLU A 91 11.99 18.42 -18.61
CA GLU A 91 11.22 17.45 -17.82
C GLU A 91 11.54 17.53 -16.32
N ALA A 92 10.54 17.20 -15.50
CA ALA A 92 10.72 16.95 -14.08
C ALA A 92 9.82 15.80 -13.63
N GLU A 93 10.37 14.88 -12.84
CA GLU A 93 9.65 13.72 -12.33
C GLU A 93 9.52 13.80 -10.81
N LEU A 94 8.29 13.66 -10.33
CA LEU A 94 8.00 13.44 -8.92
C LEU A 94 7.90 11.94 -8.66
N GLY A 95 8.74 11.43 -7.77
CA GLY A 95 8.78 10.01 -7.43
C GLY A 95 9.09 9.78 -5.96
N TRP A 96 9.68 8.63 -5.67
CA TRP A 96 10.10 8.25 -4.32
C TRP A 96 11.60 7.97 -4.26
N LYS A 97 12.16 8.12 -3.06
CA LYS A 97 13.59 7.96 -2.80
C LYS A 97 14.16 6.60 -3.22
N ASN A 98 13.37 5.53 -3.21
CA ASN A 98 13.83 4.19 -3.59
C ASN A 98 12.77 3.38 -4.34
N ALA A 99 13.22 2.31 -4.99
CA ALA A 99 12.37 1.45 -5.83
C ALA A 99 11.24 0.78 -5.03
N LEU A 100 11.50 0.34 -3.79
CA LEU A 100 10.49 -0.29 -2.94
C LEU A 100 9.33 0.66 -2.63
N THR A 101 9.62 1.88 -2.22
CA THR A 101 8.58 2.88 -1.90
C THR A 101 7.84 3.34 -3.16
N ARG A 102 8.53 3.46 -4.30
CA ARG A 102 7.89 3.68 -5.60
C ARG A 102 6.93 2.54 -5.95
N TRP A 103 7.36 1.29 -5.77
CA TRP A 103 6.53 0.12 -6.04
C TRP A 103 5.29 0.12 -5.14
N VAL A 104 5.45 0.26 -3.81
CA VAL A 104 4.32 0.32 -2.87
C VAL A 104 3.34 1.44 -3.24
N ALA A 105 3.85 2.63 -3.56
CA ALA A 105 3.00 3.74 -3.96
C ALA A 105 2.23 3.46 -5.25
N THR A 106 2.86 2.80 -6.22
CA THR A 106 2.21 2.40 -7.48
C THR A 106 1.10 1.39 -7.22
N GLN A 107 1.32 0.42 -6.32
CA GLN A 107 0.29 -0.55 -5.94
C GLN A 107 -0.93 0.14 -5.33
N GLN A 108 -0.70 1.05 -4.37
CA GLN A 108 -1.77 1.81 -3.71
C GLN A 108 -2.50 2.74 -4.67
N HIS A 109 -1.77 3.46 -5.52
CA HIS A 109 -2.33 4.41 -6.47
C HIS A 109 -3.26 3.74 -7.48
N ASN A 110 -2.90 2.54 -7.95
CA ASN A 110 -3.67 1.83 -8.97
C ASN A 110 -4.68 0.84 -8.39
N GLY A 111 -4.56 0.44 -7.12
CA GLY A 111 -5.44 -0.56 -6.51
C GLY A 111 -5.21 -1.95 -7.09
N VAL A 112 -3.98 -2.43 -7.03
CA VAL A 112 -3.60 -3.73 -7.64
C VAL A 112 -4.16 -4.90 -6.84
N SER A 113 -4.77 -5.86 -7.54
CA SER A 113 -5.13 -7.17 -6.99
C SER A 113 -3.95 -8.14 -7.10
N GLU A 114 -3.70 -8.92 -6.05
CA GLU A 114 -2.65 -9.93 -6.05
C GLU A 114 -3.16 -11.27 -5.54
N ARG A 115 -2.97 -12.31 -6.35
CA ARG A 115 -3.23 -13.69 -5.93
C ARG A 115 -2.15 -14.16 -4.97
N ARG A 116 -2.55 -14.62 -3.79
CA ARG A 116 -1.69 -15.24 -2.78
C ARG A 116 -2.00 -16.72 -2.64
N THR A 117 -0.98 -17.50 -2.34
CA THR A 117 -1.11 -18.94 -2.08
C THR A 117 -0.69 -19.28 -0.65
N ALA A 118 -1.29 -20.34 -0.10
CA ALA A 118 -0.93 -20.87 1.20
C ALA A 118 0.56 -21.29 1.25
N ALA A 119 1.11 -21.78 0.13
CA ALA A 119 2.52 -22.17 0.04
C ALA A 119 3.49 -20.97 0.09
N GLN A 120 3.13 -19.83 -0.53
CA GLN A 120 3.91 -18.59 -0.38
C GLN A 120 3.91 -18.10 1.07
N MET A 121 2.74 -18.06 1.72
CA MET A 121 2.64 -17.61 3.11
C MET A 121 3.43 -18.50 4.08
N ARG A 122 3.46 -19.82 3.86
CA ARG A 122 4.29 -20.76 4.64
C ARG A 122 5.77 -20.45 4.56
N ARG A 123 6.28 -20.03 3.39
CA ARG A 123 7.69 -19.67 3.21
C ARG A 123 8.05 -18.35 3.91
N TRP A 124 7.11 -17.41 3.97
CA TRP A 124 7.32 -16.10 4.57
C TRP A 124 7.13 -16.08 6.08
N ASN A 125 6.09 -16.78 6.56
CA ASN A 125 5.76 -16.87 7.97
C ASN A 125 6.52 -18.04 8.60
N LYS A 126 7.78 -17.81 8.96
CA LYS A 126 8.55 -18.78 9.75
C LYS A 126 8.07 -18.75 11.20
N THR A 127 7.62 -19.90 11.70
CA THR A 127 7.29 -20.07 13.12
C THR A 127 8.51 -20.56 13.87
N ALA A 128 8.74 -20.00 15.06
CA ALA A 128 9.80 -20.48 15.94
C ALA A 128 9.56 -21.97 16.30
N PRO A 129 10.61 -22.79 16.38
CA PRO A 129 10.51 -24.15 16.89
C PRO A 129 9.91 -24.16 18.29
N GLY A 130 9.05 -25.15 18.60
CA GLY A 130 8.46 -25.30 19.93
C GLY A 130 7.40 -24.27 20.31
N LEU A 131 7.01 -23.35 19.41
CA LEU A 131 5.91 -22.41 19.67
C LEU A 131 4.65 -23.19 20.04
N ALA A 132 4.00 -22.81 21.14
CA ALA A 132 2.72 -23.37 21.58
C ALA A 132 1.62 -23.23 20.51
N ALA A 133 0.64 -24.13 20.51
CA ALA A 133 -0.52 -24.00 19.64
C ALA A 133 -1.25 -22.66 19.87
N SER A 134 -1.67 -22.00 18.79
CA SER A 134 -2.51 -20.82 18.90
C SER A 134 -3.89 -21.18 19.46
N GLU A 135 -4.53 -20.24 20.15
CA GLU A 135 -5.89 -20.44 20.68
C GLU A 135 -6.88 -20.85 19.57
N LYS A 136 -6.72 -20.31 18.36
CA LYS A 136 -7.52 -20.67 17.18
C LYS A 136 -7.30 -22.12 16.76
N GLN A 137 -6.06 -22.61 16.76
CA GLN A 137 -5.76 -24.01 16.46
C GLN A 137 -6.34 -24.94 17.55
N ALA A 138 -6.18 -24.59 18.82
CA ALA A 138 -6.74 -25.37 19.92
C ALA A 138 -8.27 -25.47 19.84
N LYS A 139 -8.96 -24.34 19.58
CA LYS A 139 -10.41 -24.31 19.33
C LYS A 139 -10.80 -25.16 18.12
N ARG A 140 -10.06 -25.07 17.01
CA ARG A 140 -10.28 -25.90 15.80
C ARG A 140 -10.14 -27.39 16.09
N LEU A 141 -9.06 -27.81 16.76
CA LEU A 141 -8.84 -29.20 17.15
C LEU A 141 -10.00 -29.75 17.99
N ARG A 142 -10.47 -28.98 18.98
CA ARG A 142 -11.63 -29.40 19.79
C ARG A 142 -12.89 -29.56 18.95
N ARG A 143 -13.14 -28.67 17.99
CA ARG A 143 -14.27 -28.75 17.06
C ARG A 143 -14.20 -30.01 16.20
N LEU A 144 -13.03 -30.30 15.66
CA LEU A 144 -12.73 -31.51 14.88
C LEU A 144 -12.69 -32.79 15.70
N GLY A 145 -13.01 -32.72 17.00
CA GLY A 145 -13.12 -33.91 17.83
C GLY A 145 -11.78 -34.51 18.22
N PHE A 146 -10.72 -33.72 18.25
CA PHE A 146 -9.44 -34.14 18.81
C PHE A 146 -9.62 -34.72 20.22
N ARG A 147 -9.11 -35.94 20.41
CA ARG A 147 -9.09 -36.65 21.69
C ARG A 147 -7.69 -37.14 21.98
N VAL A 148 -7.34 -37.11 23.25
CA VAL A 148 -6.03 -37.54 23.75
C VAL A 148 -6.22 -38.24 25.08
N ARG A 149 -5.33 -39.19 25.36
CA ARG A 149 -5.25 -39.84 26.66
C ARG A 149 -4.55 -38.90 27.63
N GLN A 150 -5.31 -38.38 28.58
CA GLN A 150 -4.78 -37.50 29.62
C GLN A 150 -4.34 -38.33 30.82
N ALA A 151 -3.30 -37.89 31.51
CA ALA A 151 -2.90 -38.49 32.78
C ALA A 151 -4.10 -38.54 33.74
N GLY A 152 -4.28 -39.68 34.42
CA GLY A 152 -5.40 -39.91 35.33
C GLY A 152 -6.74 -40.30 34.66
N LYS A 153 -6.86 -40.26 33.33
CA LYS A 153 -8.08 -40.70 32.63
C LYS A 153 -7.92 -42.08 31.99
N LYS A 154 -8.88 -42.97 32.24
CA LYS A 154 -8.92 -44.32 31.65
C LYS A 154 -9.29 -44.29 30.15
N THR A 155 -10.03 -43.29 29.70
CA THR A 155 -10.52 -43.17 28.31
C THR A 155 -9.97 -41.94 27.60
N LEU A 156 -10.00 -41.97 26.26
CA LEU A 156 -9.69 -40.82 25.41
C LEU A 156 -10.65 -39.67 25.71
N SER A 157 -10.11 -38.51 26.03
CA SER A 157 -10.90 -37.33 26.42
C SER A 157 -10.62 -36.14 25.51
N ARG A 158 -11.61 -35.24 25.36
CA ARG A 158 -11.46 -33.99 24.61
C ARG A 158 -10.77 -32.95 25.51
N PRO A 159 -9.52 -32.55 25.23
CA PRO A 159 -8.80 -31.61 26.07
C PRO A 159 -9.41 -30.20 26.04
N SER A 160 -9.12 -29.42 27.08
CA SER A 160 -9.45 -27.99 27.12
C SER A 160 -8.55 -27.20 26.17
N VAL A 161 -8.92 -25.96 25.87
CA VAL A 161 -8.09 -25.07 25.03
C VAL A 161 -6.72 -24.86 25.67
N ALA A 162 -6.68 -24.54 26.97
CA ALA A 162 -5.44 -24.35 27.72
C ALA A 162 -4.53 -25.58 27.68
N TRP A 163 -5.10 -26.78 27.89
CA TRP A 163 -4.34 -28.03 27.84
C TRP A 163 -3.66 -28.23 26.48
N ILE A 164 -4.38 -27.96 25.37
CA ILE A 164 -3.82 -28.08 24.02
C ILE A 164 -2.68 -27.08 23.81
N GLN A 165 -2.81 -25.85 24.29
CA GLN A 165 -1.74 -24.85 24.12
C GLN A 165 -0.47 -25.22 24.90
N GLU A 166 -0.63 -25.86 26.06
CA GLU A 166 0.50 -26.29 26.89
C GLU A 166 1.19 -27.55 26.35
N HIS A 167 0.42 -28.51 25.79
CA HIS A 167 0.93 -29.84 25.45
C HIS A 167 1.11 -30.09 23.94
N VAL A 168 0.58 -29.23 23.08
CA VAL A 168 0.66 -29.38 21.62
C VAL A 168 1.34 -28.16 21.03
N ASN A 169 2.42 -28.39 20.28
CA ASN A 169 3.09 -27.31 19.60
C ASN A 169 2.33 -26.88 18.32
N TYR A 170 2.65 -25.70 17.80
CA TYR A 170 1.99 -25.06 16.67
C TYR A 170 2.01 -25.93 15.41
N ALA A 171 3.14 -26.57 15.11
CA ALA A 171 3.32 -27.40 13.93
C ALA A 171 2.52 -28.70 14.03
N GLN A 172 2.59 -29.36 15.19
CA GLN A 172 1.80 -30.56 15.52
C GLN A 172 0.31 -30.26 15.45
N ALA A 173 -0.14 -29.15 16.03
CA ALA A 173 -1.54 -28.74 15.96
C ALA A 173 -2.00 -28.51 14.53
N GLY A 174 -1.16 -27.89 13.69
CA GLY A 174 -1.44 -27.71 12.26
C GLY A 174 -1.57 -29.04 11.50
N LEU A 175 -0.68 -30.01 11.76
CA LEU A 175 -0.74 -31.34 11.16
C LEU A 175 -1.99 -32.10 11.61
N LEU A 176 -2.29 -32.11 12.90
CA LEU A 176 -3.47 -32.76 13.48
C LEU A 176 -4.77 -32.17 12.91
N ILE A 177 -4.85 -30.85 12.73
CA ILE A 177 -6.00 -30.21 12.10
C ILE A 177 -6.18 -30.74 10.67
N ARG A 178 -5.11 -30.84 9.88
CA ARG A 178 -5.20 -31.34 8.50
C ARG A 178 -5.71 -32.79 8.46
N ILE A 179 -5.13 -33.67 9.28
CA ILE A 179 -5.55 -35.08 9.34
C ILE A 179 -7.03 -35.19 9.71
N LEU A 180 -7.46 -34.47 10.76
CA LEU A 180 -8.84 -34.51 11.22
C LEU A 180 -9.83 -33.82 10.26
N ASP A 181 -9.39 -32.80 9.51
CA ASP A 181 -10.19 -32.18 8.45
C ASP A 181 -10.45 -33.20 7.33
N ASP A 182 -9.41 -33.92 6.89
CA ASP A 182 -9.50 -34.94 5.85
C ASP A 182 -10.41 -36.11 6.30
N GLU A 183 -10.26 -36.60 7.54
CA GLU A 183 -11.12 -37.65 8.11
C GLU A 183 -12.59 -37.24 8.21
N ARG A 184 -12.87 -35.96 8.44
CA ARG A 184 -14.23 -35.43 8.57
C ARG A 184 -14.82 -34.92 7.27
N ASN A 185 -14.06 -34.98 6.18
CA ASN A 185 -14.41 -34.35 4.91
C ASN A 185 -14.72 -32.84 5.09
N GLU A 186 -14.07 -32.19 6.05
CA GLU A 186 -14.13 -30.73 6.24
C GLU A 186 -13.08 -30.04 5.36
N SER A 187 -13.36 -28.83 4.88
CA SER A 187 -12.43 -28.10 4.02
C SER A 187 -11.16 -27.68 4.79
N SER A 188 -9.98 -28.06 4.29
CA SER A 188 -8.64 -27.69 4.82
C SER A 188 -8.23 -26.21 4.55
N GLY A 189 -9.20 -25.36 4.21
CA GLY A 189 -9.05 -23.94 3.91
C GLY A 189 -8.64 -23.64 2.46
N ALA A 190 -8.77 -22.38 2.06
CA ALA A 190 -8.45 -21.93 0.71
C ALA A 190 -6.93 -22.05 0.43
N GLN A 191 -6.56 -22.76 -0.64
CA GLN A 191 -5.15 -22.88 -1.08
C GLN A 191 -4.62 -21.61 -1.75
N SER A 192 -5.52 -20.79 -2.29
CA SER A 192 -5.22 -19.46 -2.80
C SER A 192 -6.37 -18.50 -2.57
N TRP A 193 -6.05 -17.23 -2.39
CA TRP A 193 -7.02 -16.15 -2.28
C TRP A 193 -6.53 -14.91 -3.02
N GLU A 194 -7.45 -14.08 -3.46
CA GLU A 194 -7.13 -12.79 -4.08
C GLU A 194 -7.13 -11.69 -3.02
N ILE A 195 -6.08 -10.87 -2.99
CA ILE A 195 -6.01 -9.67 -2.17
C ILE A 195 -6.25 -8.47 -3.07
N THR A 196 -7.47 -7.93 -3.03
CA THR A 196 -7.82 -6.69 -3.72
C THR A 196 -7.42 -5.49 -2.86
N LEU A 197 -6.54 -4.65 -3.39
CA LEU A 197 -6.18 -3.38 -2.78
C LEU A 197 -7.08 -2.26 -3.34
N PRO A 198 -7.79 -1.48 -2.52
CA PRO A 198 -8.59 -0.38 -3.05
C PRO A 198 -7.68 0.75 -3.53
N LYS A 199 -8.11 1.42 -4.59
CA LYS A 199 -7.40 2.51 -5.26
C LYS A 199 -7.32 3.76 -4.35
N ARG A 200 -6.13 4.36 -4.24
CA ARG A 200 -5.88 5.61 -3.48
C ARG A 200 -5.05 6.58 -4.31
N GLN A 201 -5.70 7.43 -5.08
CA GLN A 201 -5.01 8.34 -5.99
C GLN A 201 -4.82 9.70 -5.32
N PHE A 202 -3.59 10.08 -5.00
CA PHE A 202 -3.31 11.39 -4.37
C PHE A 202 -2.31 12.27 -5.13
N ILE A 203 -1.58 11.68 -6.09
CA ILE A 203 -0.61 12.39 -6.93
C ILE A 203 -1.25 12.78 -8.24
N GLY A 204 -1.12 14.04 -8.61
CA GLY A 204 -1.67 14.62 -9.82
C GLY A 204 -2.40 15.94 -9.54
N ALA A 205 -2.90 16.54 -10.61
CA ALA A 205 -3.87 17.62 -10.52
C ALA A 205 -5.29 17.04 -10.53
N ASN A 206 -6.21 17.73 -9.86
CA ASN A 206 -7.60 17.30 -9.78
C ASN A 206 -8.31 17.55 -11.13
N THR A 207 -8.02 18.69 -11.76
CA THR A 207 -8.49 19.02 -13.11
C THR A 207 -7.37 19.59 -13.98
N GLN A 208 -7.59 19.58 -15.30
CA GLN A 208 -6.71 20.28 -16.25
C GLN A 208 -6.55 21.76 -15.86
N ARG A 209 -7.66 22.40 -15.44
CA ARG A 209 -7.69 23.80 -14.98
C ARG A 209 -6.79 24.05 -13.77
N ASP A 210 -6.80 23.16 -12.79
CA ASP A 210 -5.93 23.30 -11.61
C ASP A 210 -4.45 23.21 -11.98
N THR A 211 -4.14 22.37 -12.97
CA THR A 211 -2.79 22.26 -13.52
C THR A 211 -2.37 23.56 -14.20
N SER A 212 -3.23 24.08 -15.08
CA SER A 212 -3.05 25.37 -15.76
C SER A 212 -2.82 26.50 -14.78
N LEU A 213 -3.68 26.63 -13.75
CA LEU A 213 -3.57 27.69 -12.74
C LEU A 213 -2.27 27.58 -11.95
N LEU A 214 -1.88 26.36 -11.57
CA LEU A 214 -0.63 26.12 -10.88
C LEU A 214 0.58 26.53 -11.73
N VAL A 215 0.64 26.08 -12.98
CA VAL A 215 1.75 26.37 -13.88
C VAL A 215 1.81 27.87 -14.18
N ASN A 216 0.66 28.50 -14.49
CA ASN A 216 0.55 29.94 -14.71
C ASN A 216 1.04 30.73 -13.50
N GLN A 217 0.61 30.37 -12.29
CA GLN A 217 1.03 31.06 -11.07
C GLN A 217 2.56 31.00 -10.89
N VAL A 218 3.17 29.83 -11.10
CA VAL A 218 4.63 29.68 -10.94
C VAL A 218 5.38 30.36 -12.08
N LEU A 219 4.85 30.32 -13.31
CA LEU A 219 5.42 31.02 -14.46
C LEU A 219 5.48 32.53 -14.20
N GLN A 220 4.37 33.14 -13.75
CA GLN A 220 4.34 34.56 -13.41
C GLN A 220 5.33 34.91 -12.30
N GLN A 221 5.47 34.07 -11.27
CA GLN A 221 6.47 34.25 -10.21
C GLN A 221 7.91 34.26 -10.75
N ILE A 222 8.19 33.44 -11.76
CA ILE A 222 9.52 33.36 -12.38
C ILE A 222 9.79 34.56 -13.29
N LEU A 223 8.78 35.01 -14.04
CA LEU A 223 8.90 36.20 -14.88
C LEU A 223 9.12 37.47 -14.04
N ILE A 224 8.45 37.59 -12.89
CA ILE A 224 8.59 38.74 -11.97
C ILE A 224 9.91 38.66 -11.17
N SER A 225 10.43 37.46 -10.89
CA SER A 225 11.65 37.25 -10.11
C SER A 225 12.64 36.31 -10.82
N PRO A 226 13.35 36.79 -11.85
CA PRO A 226 14.24 35.96 -12.67
C PRO A 226 15.59 35.62 -12.02
N ARG A 227 15.89 36.17 -10.83
CA ARG A 227 17.19 36.02 -10.13
C ARG A 227 17.53 34.57 -9.79
#